data_AF-A0A7M7PVH3-F1
#
_entry.id   AF-A0A7M7PVH3-F1
#
_cell.length_a   1.000
_cell.length_b   1.000
_cell.length_c   1.000
_cell.angle_alpha   90.00
_cell.angle_beta   90.00
_cell.angle_gamma   90.00
#
_symmetry.space_group_name_H-M   'P 1'
#
loop_
_entity.id
_entity.type
_entity.pdbx_description
1 polymer ?
#
loop_
_entity_poly.entity_id
_entity_poly.type
_entity_poly.pdbx_seq_one_letter_code
_entity_poly.pdbx_strand_id
1 'polypeptide(L)'
;MGQDKQVNIIHHWRILSNVMRRMNTFKMIRLRGKQSNTAKYYFDGHIYYHDGRGSSTIFRCKEKNCSGCVARVYVEHFNNLDHPEVVYEHNHDRDDNVLLKEDFKEELEMLARTTFDDVRDIFDTVRRKEQYGPSFEKYRHLNRLRRSFGPCHNLF
;
A
#
# COMPACT_ATOMS: atom_id res chain seq x y z
N MET A 1 -36.15 -0.72 7.76
CA MET A 1 -35.12 -1.29 8.66
C MET A 1 -34.34 -2.41 7.94
N GLY A 2 -33.58 -2.08 6.90
CA GLY A 2 -32.95 -3.11 6.04
C GLY A 2 -31.61 -2.74 5.42
N GLN A 3 -31.07 -1.55 5.69
CA GLN A 3 -29.80 -1.09 5.09
C GLN A 3 -28.58 -1.36 5.99
N ASP A 4 -28.76 -1.43 7.32
CA ASP A 4 -27.64 -1.59 8.27
C ASP A 4 -26.97 -2.97 8.24
N LYS A 5 -27.70 -4.01 7.82
CA LYS A 5 -27.16 -5.38 7.75
C LYS A 5 -26.22 -5.59 6.55
N GLN A 6 -26.43 -4.90 5.43
CA GLN A 6 -25.55 -5.04 4.25
C GLN A 6 -24.20 -4.33 4.45
N VAL A 7 -24.19 -3.14 5.06
CA VAL A 7 -22.96 -2.39 5.33
C VAL A 7 -22.05 -3.18 6.28
N ASN A 8 -22.64 -3.83 7.29
CA ASN A 8 -21.90 -4.63 8.26
C ASN A 8 -21.26 -5.88 7.62
N ILE A 9 -21.94 -6.52 6.66
CA ILE A 9 -21.40 -7.64 5.89
C ILE A 9 -20.22 -7.18 5.02
N ILE A 10 -20.34 -6.06 4.30
CA ILE A 10 -19.25 -5.54 3.45
C ILE A 10 -18.00 -5.18 4.28
N HIS A 11 -18.19 -4.58 5.45
CA HIS A 11 -17.08 -4.25 6.36
C HIS A 11 -16.38 -5.51 6.89
N HIS A 12 -17.14 -6.54 7.24
CA HIS A 12 -16.59 -7.80 7.75
C HIS A 12 -15.80 -8.56 6.68
N TRP A 13 -16.28 -8.60 5.43
CA TRP A 13 -15.53 -9.17 4.30
C TRP A 13 -14.25 -8.38 3.98
N ARG A 14 -14.24 -7.05 4.14
CA ARG A 14 -13.04 -6.21 3.94
C ARG A 14 -11.98 -6.43 5.03
N ILE A 15 -12.38 -6.53 6.29
CA ILE A 15 -11.48 -6.84 7.41
C ILE A 15 -10.89 -8.25 7.25
N LEU A 16 -11.72 -9.24 6.88
CA LEU A 16 -11.27 -10.59 6.55
C LEU A 16 -10.33 -10.60 5.32
N SER A 17 -10.53 -9.71 4.34
CA SER A 17 -9.59 -9.59 3.21
C SER A 17 -8.20 -9.12 3.64
N ASN A 18 -8.10 -8.23 4.64
CA ASN A 18 -6.80 -7.78 5.15
C ASN A 18 -6.09 -8.85 5.99
N VAL A 19 -6.87 -9.68 6.71
CA VAL A 19 -6.35 -10.86 7.41
C VAL A 19 -5.92 -11.96 6.42
N MET A 20 -6.69 -12.21 5.36
CA MET A 20 -6.33 -13.18 4.32
C MET A 20 -5.17 -12.71 3.43
N ARG A 21 -5.03 -11.40 3.16
CA ARG A 21 -3.87 -10.83 2.44
C ARG A 21 -2.56 -10.99 3.22
N ARG A 22 -2.60 -11.08 4.55
CA ARG A 22 -1.43 -11.43 5.39
C ARG A 22 -0.98 -12.88 5.23
N MET A 23 -1.83 -13.79 4.75
CA MET A 23 -1.50 -15.22 4.64
C MET A 23 -1.01 -15.63 3.25
N ASN A 24 -1.05 -14.73 2.25
CA ASN A 24 -0.67 -15.06 0.88
C ASN A 24 0.77 -14.58 0.58
N THR A 25 1.74 -15.17 1.29
CA THR A 25 3.18 -14.86 1.18
C THR A 25 3.81 -15.25 -0.15
N PHE A 26 3.03 -15.79 -1.08
CA PHE A 26 3.51 -16.32 -2.37
C PHE A 26 2.93 -15.60 -3.58
N LYS A 27 2.20 -14.50 -3.39
CA LYS A 27 1.55 -13.79 -4.49
C LYS A 27 1.86 -12.31 -4.42
N MET A 28 2.37 -11.78 -5.52
CA MET A 28 2.56 -10.34 -5.67
C MET A 28 1.24 -9.68 -6.10
N ILE A 29 0.88 -8.58 -5.45
CA ILE A 29 -0.38 -7.86 -5.70
C ILE A 29 -0.09 -6.63 -6.56
N ARG A 30 -0.79 -6.50 -7.69
CA ARG A 30 -0.73 -5.31 -8.54
C ARG A 30 -1.62 -4.20 -7.97
N LEU A 31 -1.03 -3.05 -7.72
CA LEU A 31 -1.68 -1.84 -7.22
C LEU A 31 -1.65 -0.73 -8.26
N ARG A 32 -2.55 0.24 -8.14
CA ARG A 32 -2.59 1.40 -9.03
C ARG A 32 -1.36 2.29 -8.81
N GLY A 33 -0.75 2.72 -9.90
CA GLY A 33 0.32 3.72 -9.88
C GLY A 33 -0.21 5.15 -9.81
N LYS A 34 0.70 6.11 -9.69
CA LYS A 34 0.36 7.54 -9.62
C LYS A 34 -0.32 8.05 -10.91
N GLN A 35 0.08 7.51 -12.05
CA GLN A 35 -0.51 7.80 -13.36
C GLN A 35 -1.42 6.65 -13.78
N SER A 36 -2.43 6.95 -14.60
CA SER A 36 -3.47 6.01 -15.07
C SER A 36 -2.94 4.72 -15.69
N ASN A 37 -1.76 4.77 -16.32
CA ASN A 37 -1.14 3.62 -16.99
C ASN A 37 0.08 3.07 -16.24
N THR A 38 0.30 3.50 -15.00
CA THR A 38 1.40 3.01 -14.16
C THR A 38 0.87 2.05 -13.10
N ALA A 39 1.68 1.09 -12.71
CA ALA A 39 1.36 0.14 -11.65
C ALA A 39 2.48 0.09 -10.62
N LYS A 40 2.10 -0.22 -9.38
CA LYS A 40 3.01 -0.62 -8.32
C LYS A 40 2.73 -2.08 -7.98
N TYR A 41 3.68 -2.73 -7.33
CA TYR A 41 3.54 -4.12 -6.96
C TYR A 41 3.86 -4.28 -5.48
N TYR A 42 2.97 -4.94 -4.74
CA TYR A 42 3.14 -5.23 -3.33
C TYR A 42 3.52 -6.69 -3.14
N PHE A 43 4.62 -6.92 -2.43
CA PHE A 43 5.04 -8.25 -2.02
C PHE A 43 5.76 -8.18 -0.68
N ASP A 44 5.44 -9.11 0.22
CA ASP A 44 6.06 -9.27 1.54
C ASP A 44 6.25 -7.96 2.35
N GLY A 45 5.22 -7.11 2.41
CA GLY A 45 5.29 -5.85 3.16
C GLY A 45 6.08 -4.73 2.47
N HIS A 46 6.48 -4.90 1.21
CA HIS A 46 7.27 -3.95 0.44
C HIS A 46 6.63 -3.59 -0.90
N ILE A 47 6.92 -2.39 -1.40
CA ILE A 47 6.48 -1.91 -2.72
C ILE A 47 7.63 -1.99 -3.72
N TYR A 48 7.30 -2.45 -4.92
CA TYR A 48 8.18 -2.56 -6.05
C TYR A 48 7.62 -1.87 -7.29
N TYR A 49 8.54 -1.46 -8.18
CA TYR A 49 8.23 -1.00 -9.53
C TYR A 49 8.80 -1.98 -10.55
N HIS A 50 8.05 -2.21 -11.62
CA HIS A 50 8.52 -3.01 -12.75
C HIS A 50 9.68 -2.31 -13.47
N ASP A 51 10.73 -3.07 -13.76
CA ASP A 51 11.82 -2.60 -14.61
C ASP A 51 11.57 -3.00 -16.06
N GLY A 52 11.10 -2.04 -16.87
CA GLY A 52 10.77 -2.26 -18.29
C GLY A 52 11.97 -2.46 -19.22
N ARG A 53 13.20 -2.54 -18.70
CA ARG A 53 14.41 -2.78 -19.50
C ARG A 53 14.65 -4.29 -19.67
N GLY A 54 14.22 -4.87 -20.79
CA GLY A 54 14.46 -6.28 -21.17
C GLY A 54 13.17 -7.12 -21.37
N SER A 55 13.29 -8.45 -21.52
CA SER A 55 12.20 -9.46 -21.61
C SER A 55 11.47 -9.66 -20.27
N SER A 56 11.13 -8.52 -19.67
CA SER A 56 11.10 -8.17 -18.26
C SER A 56 10.17 -8.96 -17.34
N THR A 57 10.78 -9.52 -16.29
CA THR A 57 10.11 -10.08 -15.12
C THR A 57 10.73 -9.59 -13.79
N ILE A 58 11.47 -8.48 -13.85
CA ILE A 58 12.22 -7.93 -12.73
C ILE A 58 11.44 -6.77 -12.11
N PHE A 59 11.30 -6.81 -10.79
CA PHE A 59 10.70 -5.77 -9.98
C PHE A 59 11.73 -5.25 -8.98
N ARG A 60 11.87 -3.93 -8.89
CA ARG A 60 12.85 -3.27 -8.03
C ARG A 60 12.16 -2.57 -6.88
N CYS A 61 12.73 -2.67 -5.70
CA CYS A 61 12.18 -2.00 -4.52
C CYS A 61 12.04 -0.49 -4.75
N LYS A 62 10.91 0.08 -4.32
CA LYS A 62 10.62 1.51 -4.37
C LYS A 62 11.67 2.35 -3.63
N GLU A 63 12.19 1.85 -2.51
CA GLU A 63 13.15 2.57 -1.67
C GLU A 63 14.57 2.56 -2.25
N LYS A 64 14.80 2.02 -3.45
CA LYS A 64 16.11 2.08 -4.15
C LYS A 64 16.69 3.49 -4.17
N ASN A 65 15.87 4.49 -4.45
CA ASN A 65 16.33 5.87 -4.56
C ASN A 65 16.37 6.60 -3.21
N CYS A 66 15.74 6.06 -2.17
CA CYS A 66 15.69 6.68 -0.83
C CYS A 66 16.76 6.10 0.10
N SER A 67 16.79 4.77 0.23
CA SER A 67 17.68 4.03 1.15
C SER A 67 18.81 3.29 0.43
N GLY A 68 18.90 3.41 -0.90
CA GLY A 68 19.84 2.61 -1.69
C GLY A 68 19.44 1.13 -1.77
N CYS A 69 18.18 0.77 -1.45
CA CYS A 69 17.73 -0.61 -1.43
C CYS A 69 17.98 -1.32 -2.77
N VAL A 70 18.69 -2.46 -2.72
CA VAL A 70 19.01 -3.27 -3.89
C VAL A 70 18.08 -4.47 -4.08
N ALA A 71 17.08 -4.63 -3.20
CA ALA A 71 16.11 -5.71 -3.25
C ALA A 71 15.40 -5.80 -4.60
N ARG A 72 15.33 -7.03 -5.13
CA ARG A 72 14.68 -7.35 -6.40
C ARG A 72 13.84 -8.59 -6.25
N VAL A 73 12.69 -8.56 -6.91
CA VAL A 73 11.79 -9.70 -7.08
C VAL A 73 11.77 -10.09 -8.54
N TYR A 74 11.89 -11.38 -8.79
CA TYR A 74 11.77 -11.99 -10.09
C TYR A 74 10.47 -12.78 -10.13
N VAL A 75 9.77 -12.72 -11.26
CA VAL A 75 8.64 -13.60 -11.56
C VAL A 75 8.93 -14.37 -12.83
N GLU A 76 8.25 -15.49 -13.07
CA GLU A 76 8.44 -16.22 -14.33
C GLU A 76 7.74 -15.54 -15.51
N HIS A 77 6.54 -14.99 -15.27
CA HIS A 77 5.76 -14.31 -16.29
C HIS A 77 5.13 -13.04 -15.73
N PHE A 78 5.21 -11.92 -16.46
CA PHE A 78 4.59 -10.66 -16.02
C PHE A 78 3.07 -10.77 -15.79
N ASN A 79 2.40 -11.66 -16.54
CA ASN A 79 0.97 -11.93 -16.39
C ASN A 79 0.65 -12.93 -15.27
N ASN A 80 1.67 -13.63 -14.75
CA ASN A 80 1.55 -14.56 -13.63
C ASN A 80 2.40 -14.09 -12.46
N LEU A 81 1.77 -13.35 -11.55
CA LEU A 81 2.42 -12.80 -10.35
C LEU A 81 2.43 -13.80 -9.18
N ASP A 82 2.12 -15.07 -9.46
CA ASP A 82 2.20 -16.17 -8.51
C ASP A 82 3.65 -16.68 -8.45
N HIS A 83 4.11 -17.07 -7.27
CA HIS A 83 5.47 -17.59 -7.03
C HIS A 83 6.63 -16.62 -7.34
N PRO A 84 6.67 -15.42 -6.73
CA PRO A 84 7.81 -14.52 -6.84
C PRO A 84 9.05 -15.10 -6.14
N GLU A 85 10.21 -14.95 -6.76
CA GLU A 85 11.52 -15.28 -6.19
C GLU A 85 12.23 -13.99 -5.75
N VAL A 86 12.55 -13.90 -4.46
CA VAL A 86 13.29 -12.76 -3.89
C VAL A 86 14.78 -13.07 -3.94
N VAL A 87 15.55 -12.23 -4.63
CA VAL A 87 16.98 -12.49 -4.86
C VAL A 87 17.88 -11.69 -3.92
N TYR A 88 17.36 -10.63 -3.30
CA TYR A 88 18.14 -9.76 -2.41
C TYR A 88 17.31 -9.27 -1.23
N GLU A 89 17.91 -9.29 -0.04
CA GLU A 89 17.30 -8.79 1.20
C GLU A 89 17.11 -7.26 1.18
N HIS A 90 16.09 -6.80 1.90
CA HIS A 90 15.84 -5.38 2.11
C HIS A 90 16.77 -4.80 3.18
N ASN A 91 17.19 -3.56 2.98
CA ASN A 91 17.92 -2.79 4.00
C ASN A 91 17.02 -1.85 4.81
N HIS A 92 15.70 -2.08 4.76
CA HIS A 92 14.70 -1.28 5.45
C HIS A 92 13.57 -2.19 5.94
N ASP A 93 12.89 -1.74 6.98
CA ASP A 93 11.79 -2.51 7.57
C ASP A 93 10.64 -2.71 6.57
N ARG A 94 9.94 -3.83 6.75
CA ARG A 94 8.65 -4.07 6.12
C ARG A 94 7.57 -3.18 6.73
N ASP A 95 6.60 -2.80 5.91
CA ASP A 95 5.45 -2.02 6.36
C ASP A 95 4.16 -2.83 6.17
N ASP A 96 3.78 -3.53 7.24
CA ASP A 96 2.60 -4.41 7.29
C ASP A 96 1.28 -3.68 6.99
N ASN A 97 1.29 -2.33 7.00
CA ASN A 97 0.11 -1.51 6.75
C ASN A 97 0.09 -0.87 5.35
N VAL A 98 1.03 -1.23 4.46
CA VAL A 98 1.11 -0.65 3.10
C VAL A 98 -0.21 -0.75 2.35
N LEU A 99 -0.84 -1.93 2.36
CA LEU A 99 -2.11 -2.13 1.66
C LEU A 99 -3.23 -1.26 2.24
N LEU A 100 -3.31 -1.14 3.57
CA LEU A 100 -4.26 -0.24 4.23
C LEU A 100 -4.01 1.22 3.87
N LYS A 101 -2.74 1.63 3.72
CA LYS A 101 -2.37 3.00 3.32
C LYS A 101 -2.74 3.29 1.86
N GLU A 102 -2.54 2.32 0.96
CA GLU A 102 -2.95 2.45 -0.44
C GLU A 102 -4.49 2.47 -0.56
N ASP A 103 -5.21 1.60 0.16
CA ASP A 103 -6.68 1.62 0.24
C ASP A 103 -7.20 2.98 0.79
N PHE A 104 -6.54 3.55 1.80
CA PHE A 104 -6.85 4.89 2.33
C PHE A 104 -6.66 5.97 1.28
N LYS A 105 -5.54 5.92 0.55
CA LYS A 105 -5.20 6.91 -0.48
C LYS A 105 -6.20 6.86 -1.64
N GLU A 106 -6.56 5.68 -2.12
CA GLU A 106 -7.53 5.53 -3.19
C GLU A 106 -8.90 6.09 -2.79
N GLU A 107 -9.34 5.85 -1.56
CA GLU A 107 -10.60 6.38 -1.05
C GLU A 107 -10.57 7.91 -0.93
N LEU A 108 -9.46 8.47 -0.46
CA LEU A 108 -9.26 9.92 -0.37
C LEU A 108 -9.26 10.58 -1.76
N GLU A 109 -8.53 10.00 -2.72
CA GLU A 109 -8.52 10.48 -4.10
C GLU A 109 -9.90 10.37 -4.78
N MET A 110 -10.67 9.34 -4.45
CA MET A 110 -12.03 9.18 -4.96
C MET A 110 -12.93 10.29 -4.45
N LEU A 111 -12.97 10.50 -3.12
CA LEU A 111 -13.81 11.54 -2.52
C LEU A 111 -13.42 12.94 -2.97
N ALA A 112 -12.12 13.22 -3.09
CA ALA A 112 -11.63 14.50 -3.61
C ALA A 112 -12.03 14.77 -5.07
N ARG A 113 -12.34 13.72 -5.85
CA ARG A 113 -12.85 13.87 -7.23
C ARG A 113 -14.36 13.95 -7.30
N THR A 114 -15.09 13.38 -6.33
CA THR A 114 -16.56 13.28 -6.37
C THR A 114 -17.27 14.31 -5.52
N THR A 115 -16.59 14.95 -4.57
CA THR A 115 -17.14 15.96 -3.66
C THR A 115 -16.50 17.32 -3.91
N PHE A 116 -17.19 18.39 -3.53
CA PHE A 116 -16.67 19.77 -3.53
C PHE A 116 -16.26 20.22 -2.11
N ASP A 117 -16.08 19.26 -1.20
CA ASP A 117 -15.72 19.52 0.19
C ASP A 117 -14.26 19.96 0.30
N ASP A 118 -13.92 20.62 1.42
CA ASP A 118 -12.54 20.98 1.72
C ASP A 118 -11.68 19.71 1.89
N VAL A 119 -10.42 19.78 1.44
CA VAL A 119 -9.46 18.67 1.52
C VAL A 119 -9.32 18.14 2.95
N ARG A 120 -9.40 19.02 3.95
CA ARG A 120 -9.34 18.66 5.36
C ARG A 120 -10.56 17.86 5.79
N ASP A 121 -11.75 18.25 5.35
CA ASP A 121 -13.00 17.59 5.70
C ASP A 121 -13.09 16.20 5.05
N ILE A 122 -12.62 16.08 3.81
CA ILE A 122 -12.45 14.79 3.13
C ILE A 122 -11.50 13.90 3.91
N PHE A 123 -10.32 14.42 4.27
CA PHE A 123 -9.32 13.67 5.04
C PHE A 123 -9.87 13.19 6.38
N ASP A 124 -10.51 14.08 7.16
CA ASP A 124 -11.07 13.74 8.46
C ASP A 124 -12.21 12.72 8.34
N THR A 125 -13.00 12.78 7.27
CA THR A 125 -14.06 11.80 6.98
C THR A 125 -13.50 10.40 6.72
N VAL A 126 -12.49 10.28 5.86
CA VAL A 126 -11.85 8.98 5.60
C VAL A 126 -11.14 8.48 6.85
N ARG A 127 -10.41 9.35 7.55
CA ARG A 127 -9.65 9.01 8.76
C ARG A 127 -10.52 8.49 9.90
N ARG A 128 -11.75 8.97 10.05
CA ARG A 128 -12.69 8.51 11.10
C ARG A 128 -13.16 7.07 10.90
N LYS A 129 -12.93 6.45 9.74
CA LYS A 129 -13.33 5.05 9.51
C LYS A 129 -12.43 4.10 10.31
N GLU A 130 -13.05 3.25 11.13
CA GLU A 130 -12.36 2.29 12.01
C GLU A 130 -11.37 1.39 11.26
N GLN A 131 -11.69 1.04 10.00
CA GLN A 131 -10.84 0.19 9.15
C GLN A 131 -9.41 0.71 8.95
N TYR A 132 -9.19 2.02 9.09
CA TYR A 132 -7.86 2.64 8.92
C TYR A 132 -7.14 2.91 10.25
N GLY A 133 -7.77 2.62 11.39
CA GLY A 133 -7.18 2.78 12.73
C GLY A 133 -5.75 2.23 12.86
N PRO A 134 -5.48 0.98 12.41
CA PRO A 134 -4.14 0.38 12.50
C PRO A 134 -3.05 1.16 11.76
N SER A 135 -3.40 1.86 10.68
CA SER A 135 -2.45 2.68 9.92
C SER A 135 -2.04 3.94 10.68
N PHE A 136 -2.87 4.45 11.60
CA PHE A 136 -2.65 5.71 12.33
C PHE A 136 -2.17 5.51 13.77
N GLU A 137 -2.39 4.32 14.35
CA GLU A 137 -2.01 4.00 15.73
C GLU A 137 -0.48 3.99 15.93
N LYS A 138 0.28 3.51 14.92
CA LYS A 138 1.76 3.52 14.92
C LYS A 138 2.35 4.95 14.95
N TYR A 139 1.62 5.95 14.44
CA TYR A 139 2.06 7.35 14.41
C TYR A 139 1.81 8.11 15.72
N ARG A 140 0.99 7.57 16.63
CA ARG A 140 0.73 8.19 17.94
C ARG A 140 1.96 8.13 18.85
N HIS A 141 2.77 7.08 18.72
CA HIS A 141 4.04 6.92 19.44
C HIS A 141 5.24 7.57 18.72
N LEU A 142 5.25 7.62 17.38
CA LEU A 142 6.39 8.15 16.61
C LEU A 142 6.44 9.68 16.53
N ASN A 143 5.35 10.40 16.80
CA ASN A 143 5.38 11.88 16.87
C ASN A 143 6.20 12.44 18.05
N ARG A 144 6.74 11.59 18.94
CA ARG A 144 7.75 11.98 19.96
C ARG A 144 9.20 11.99 19.44
N LEU A 145 9.50 11.44 18.26
CA LEU A 145 10.87 11.22 17.76
C LEU A 145 11.19 11.91 16.43
N ARG A 146 10.37 12.87 16.01
CA ARG A 146 10.39 13.43 14.65
C ARG A 146 11.39 14.58 14.44
N ARG A 147 12.67 14.36 14.75
CA ARG A 147 13.77 15.31 14.42
C ARG A 147 14.94 14.74 13.59
N SER A 148 14.84 13.51 13.06
CA SER A 148 16.03 12.86 12.45
C SER A 148 15.88 12.28 11.04
N PHE A 149 14.73 12.38 10.35
CA PHE A 149 14.60 11.78 9.01
C PHE A 149 14.16 12.79 7.94
N GLY A 150 15.00 12.89 6.90
CA GLY A 150 14.93 13.84 5.79
C GLY A 150 13.77 13.64 4.79
N PRO A 151 13.84 14.33 3.63
CA PRO A 151 12.69 14.79 2.84
C PRO A 151 11.92 13.72 2.05
N CYS A 152 12.26 12.43 2.21
CA CYS A 152 11.60 11.36 1.45
C CYS A 152 10.28 10.89 2.07
N HIS A 153 10.00 11.26 3.33
CA HIS A 153 8.70 11.06 3.96
C HIS A 153 7.72 12.17 3.56
N ASN A 154 7.32 12.20 2.29
CA ASN A 154 6.04 12.79 1.95
C ASN A 154 4.95 11.84 2.47
N LEU A 155 4.52 12.10 3.71
CA LEU A 155 3.15 11.82 4.10
C LEU A 155 2.27 12.66 3.17
N PHE A 156 1.20 12.06 2.65
CA PHE A 156 0.26 12.52 1.62
C PHE A 156 0.57 12.04 0.17
#